data_AF-A0A531K7S5-F1
#
_entry.id   AF-A0A531K7S5-F1
#
_cell.length_a   1.000
_cell.length_b   1.000
_cell.length_c   1.000
_cell.angle_alpha   90.00
_cell.angle_beta   90.00
_cell.angle_gamma   90.00
#
_symmetry.space_group_name_H-M   'P 1'
#
loop_
_entity.id
_entity.type
_entity.pdbx_description
1 polymer ?
#
loop_
_entity_poly.entity_id
_entity_poly.type
_entity_poly.pdbx_seq_one_letter_code
_entity_poly.pdbx_strand_id
1 'polypeptide(L)' 'MADLDVGDVAPQFDLPRDGGGSLSLASLLGKPVVLYFYP' A
#
# COMPACT_ATOMS: atom_id res chain seq x y z
N MET A 1 -11.34 -12.71 -5.12
CA MET A 1 -11.06 -11.27 -5.35
C MET A 1 -11.57 -10.55 -4.13
N ALA A 2 -10.82 -9.57 -3.62
CA ALA A 2 -11.34 -8.68 -2.59
C ALA A 2 -12.18 -7.62 -3.30
N ASP A 3 -13.46 -7.53 -2.98
CA ASP A 3 -14.25 -6.32 -3.22
C ASP A 3 -13.71 -5.26 -2.26
N LEU A 4 -13.31 -4.11 -2.81
CA LEU A 4 -12.75 -2.97 -2.06
C LEU A 4 -13.63 -1.77 -2.32
N ASP A 5 -14.26 -1.26 -1.26
CA ASP A 5 -15.13 -0.10 -1.31
C ASP A 5 -14.47 1.13 -0.68
N VAL A 6 -14.99 2.31 -1.04
CA VAL A 6 -14.52 3.56 -0.46
C VAL A 6 -14.88 3.62 1.02
N GLY A 7 -13.87 3.88 1.86
CA GLY A 7 -14.01 3.93 3.31
C GLY A 7 -13.51 2.66 4.01
N ASP A 8 -13.26 1.59 3.26
CA ASP A 8 -12.63 0.40 3.80
C ASP A 8 -11.20 0.67 4.28
N VAL A 9 -10.77 -0.11 5.26
CA VAL A 9 -9.37 -0.14 5.66
C VAL A 9 -8.57 -0.72 4.49
N ALA A 10 -7.63 0.07 3.98
CA ALA A 10 -6.75 -0.36 2.91
C ALA A 10 -5.99 -1.66 3.29
N PRO A 11 -5.93 -2.67 2.40
CA PRO A 11 -5.22 -3.91 2.66
C PRO A 11 -3.76 -3.67 3.02
N GLN A 12 -3.28 -4.37 4.06
CA GLN A 12 -1.86 -4.35 4.40
C GLN A 12 -1.04 -4.96 3.27
N PHE A 13 0.08 -4.31 2.97
CA PHE A 13 1.12 -4.85 2.11
C PHE A 13 2.48 -4.68 2.79
N ASP A 14 3.40 -5.55 2.42
CA ASP A 14 4.83 -5.42 2.69
C ASP A 14 5.54 -5.90 1.43
N LEU A 15 6.07 -4.95 0.65
CA LEU A 15 6.59 -5.21 -0.69
C LEU A 15 8.03 -4.66 -0.83
N PRO A 16 8.90 -5.37 -1.55
CA PRO A 16 10.23 -4.87 -1.87
C PRO A 16 10.12 -3.60 -2.73
N ARG A 17 11.07 -2.68 -2.52
CA ARG A 17 11.19 -1.48 -3.34
C ARG A 17 12.46 -1.49 -4.18
N ASP A 18 12.39 -0.73 -5.27
CA ASP A 18 13.57 -0.38 -6.04
C ASP A 18 14.58 0.38 -5.16
N GLY A 19 15.86 0.02 -5.30
CA GLY A 19 16.93 0.52 -4.44
C GLY A 19 17.14 -0.28 -3.15
N GLY A 20 16.38 -1.36 -2.95
CA GLY A 20 16.51 -2.27 -1.82
C GLY A 20 15.64 -1.89 -0.62
N GLY A 21 15.43 -2.87 0.25
CA GLY A 21 14.55 -2.74 1.42
C GLY A 21 13.08 -3.01 1.10
N SER A 22 12.27 -3.01 2.16
CA SER A 22 10.83 -3.26 2.09
C SER A 22 10.04 -2.01 2.43
N LEU A 23 8.82 -1.90 1.91
CA LEU A 23 7.86 -0.88 2.26
C LEU A 23 6.55 -1.55 2.68
N SER A 24 6.12 -1.24 3.89
CA SER A 24 4.81 -1.62 4.38
C SER A 24 3.86 -0.43 4.44
N LEU A 25 2.57 -0.68 4.26
CA LEU A 25 1.54 0.35 4.43
C LEU A 25 1.59 0.96 5.84
N ALA A 26 1.83 0.12 6.86
CA ALA A 26 1.96 0.55 8.24
C ALA A 26 3.08 1.59 8.46
N SER A 27 4.17 1.53 7.70
CA SER A 27 5.26 2.51 7.81
C SER A 27 4.88 3.93 7.33
N LEU A 28 3.75 4.06 6.60
CA LEU A 28 3.25 5.31 6.04
C LEU A 28 2.07 5.91 6.82
N LEU A 29 1.74 5.36 7.99
CA LEU A 29 0.65 5.85 8.82
C LEU A 29 0.75 7.36 9.10
N GLY A 30 -0.40 8.03 9.04
CA GLY A 30 -0.52 9.47 9.25
C GLY A 30 -0.18 10.33 8.02
N LYS A 31 0.16 9.71 6.87
CA LYS A 31 0.38 10.42 5.60
C LYS A 31 -0.67 10.02 4.58
N PRO A 32 -1.16 10.95 3.73
CA PRO A 32 -1.92 10.57 2.56
C PRO A 32 -1.01 9.79 1.59
N VAL A 33 -1.50 8.66 1.08
CA VAL A 33 -0.75 7.77 0.19
C VAL A 33 -1.58 7.51 -1.06
N VAL A 34 -0.92 7.56 -2.22
CA VAL A 34 -1.49 7.13 -3.50
C VAL A 34 -0.71 5.89 -3.94
N LEU A 35 -1.38 4.76 -4.05
CA LEU A 35 -0.83 3.51 -4.58
C LEU A 35 -1.43 3.26 -5.97
N TYR A 36 -0.56 3.03 -6.95
CA TYR A 36 -0.95 2.84 -8.34
C TYR A 36 -0.13 1.69 -8.94
N PHE A 37 -0.78 0.84 -9.74
CA PHE A 37 -0.16 -0.29 -10.43
C PHE A 37 -0.09 0.00 -11.93
N TYR A 38 1.00 -0.40 -12.58
CA TYR A 38 1.21 -0.27 -14.03
C TYR A 38 1.78 -1.59 -14.60
N PRO A 39 1.64 -1.87 -15.91
CA PRO A 39 2.24 -3.04 -16.56
C PRO A 39 3.77 -3.05 -16.59
#